data_AF-A0A093HJM6-F1
#
_entry.id   AF-A0A093HJM6-F1
#
_cell.length_a   1.000
_cell.length_b   1.000
_cell.length_c   1.000
_cell.angle_alpha   90.00
_cell.angle_beta   90.00
_cell.angle_gamma   90.00
#
_symmetry.space_group_name_H-M   'P 1'
#
loop_
_entity.id
_entity.type
_entity.pdbx_description
1 polymer ?
#
loop_
_entity_poly.entity_id
_entity_poly.type
_entity_poly.pdbx_seq_one_letter_code
_entity_poly.pdbx_strand_id
1 'polypeptide(L)'
;VDVLKATALPLLKRFGIDGESLEIKINRRGMPPKGGGEILFACPVRKVLQPIQFTDPGKIKRVRGTAYSVRVSPQMANRMVESARSILNKFLPDIYIYTDHMKGVSSGKSPGFGMCLTAETINGTVLSAELASNPQGQGTAVLPEELGQNCAKLLLEEVYRGGCVDSTNQSLALLLMTLGQRDVSKVLLGPLSPYT
;
A
#
# COMPACT_ATOMS: atom_id res chain seq x y z
N VAL A 1 -1.10 -6.21 -2.25
CA VAL A 1 -2.56 -6.06 -2.57
C VAL A 1 -3.16 -4.90 -1.80
N ASP A 2 -2.93 -4.84 -0.49
CA ASP A 2 -3.41 -3.72 0.34
C ASP A 2 -2.83 -2.38 -0.12
N VAL A 3 -1.54 -2.34 -0.53
CA VAL A 3 -0.93 -1.16 -1.16
C VAL A 3 -1.73 -0.69 -2.37
N LEU A 4 -1.96 -1.57 -3.37
CA LEU A 4 -2.75 -1.22 -4.56
C LEU A 4 -4.13 -0.66 -4.21
N LYS A 5 -4.80 -1.26 -3.22
CA LYS A 5 -6.10 -0.78 -2.75
C LYS A 5 -5.99 0.62 -2.12
N ALA A 6 -4.94 0.88 -1.37
CA ALA A 6 -4.78 2.10 -0.61
C ALA A 6 -4.18 3.28 -1.40
N THR A 7 -3.29 3.03 -2.36
CA THR A 7 -2.60 4.08 -3.13
C THR A 7 -3.07 4.18 -4.57
N ALA A 8 -3.17 3.06 -5.28
CA ALA A 8 -3.55 3.08 -6.69
C ALA A 8 -5.03 3.47 -6.89
N LEU A 9 -5.97 3.02 -6.03
CA LEU A 9 -7.38 3.41 -6.17
C LEU A 9 -7.61 4.92 -5.98
N PRO A 10 -7.08 5.58 -4.92
CA PRO A 10 -7.16 7.04 -4.82
C PRO A 10 -6.49 7.77 -5.98
N LEU A 11 -5.38 7.24 -6.51
CA LEU A 11 -4.72 7.81 -7.68
C LEU A 11 -5.63 7.76 -8.92
N LEU A 12 -6.22 6.59 -9.22
CA LEU A 12 -7.16 6.42 -10.34
C LEU A 12 -8.36 7.36 -10.21
N LYS A 13 -8.89 7.54 -9.00
CA LYS A 13 -9.99 8.49 -8.73
C LYS A 13 -9.61 9.94 -9.09
N ARG A 14 -8.36 10.37 -8.87
CA ARG A 14 -7.91 11.72 -9.28
C ARG A 14 -7.91 11.93 -10.79
N PHE A 15 -7.67 10.88 -11.57
CA PHE A 15 -7.73 10.93 -13.03
C PHE A 15 -9.17 10.81 -13.58
N GLY A 16 -10.19 10.93 -12.72
CA GLY A 16 -11.60 10.84 -13.11
C GLY A 16 -12.09 9.40 -13.32
N ILE A 17 -11.31 8.39 -12.90
CA ILE A 17 -11.77 7.01 -12.81
C ILE A 17 -12.46 6.83 -11.45
N ASP A 18 -13.56 7.54 -11.28
CA ASP A 18 -14.45 7.43 -10.13
C ASP A 18 -15.70 6.60 -10.49
N GLY A 19 -16.40 6.09 -9.49
CA GLY A 19 -17.61 5.29 -9.68
C GLY A 19 -17.81 4.27 -8.56
N GLU A 20 -19.08 3.93 -8.28
CA GLU A 20 -19.44 2.92 -7.27
C GLU A 20 -18.82 1.55 -7.56
N SER A 21 -18.50 1.27 -8.83
CA SER A 21 -17.91 0.02 -9.28
C SER A 21 -16.38 -0.04 -9.15
N LEU A 22 -15.68 1.02 -8.73
CA LEU A 22 -14.22 0.94 -8.55
C LEU A 22 -13.89 0.34 -7.18
N GLU A 23 -13.68 -0.98 -7.16
CA GLU A 23 -13.37 -1.72 -5.93
C GLU A 23 -12.33 -2.82 -6.12
N ILE A 24 -11.52 -3.02 -5.08
CA ILE A 24 -10.66 -4.19 -4.90
C ILE A 24 -11.15 -4.94 -3.68
N LYS A 25 -11.72 -6.14 -3.91
CA LYS A 25 -12.19 -7.06 -2.87
C LYS A 25 -11.26 -8.26 -2.79
N ILE A 26 -10.71 -8.49 -1.60
CA ILE A 26 -9.84 -9.62 -1.31
C ILE A 26 -10.72 -10.78 -0.84
N ASN A 27 -10.94 -11.78 -1.70
CA ASN A 27 -11.70 -12.97 -1.34
C ASN A 27 -10.79 -13.96 -0.59
N ARG A 28 -9.55 -14.15 -1.08
CA ARG A 28 -8.56 -15.06 -0.50
C ARG A 28 -7.17 -14.45 -0.59
N ARG A 29 -6.37 -14.55 0.48
CA ARG A 29 -4.95 -14.19 0.45
C ARG A 29 -4.12 -15.43 0.14
N GLY A 30 -3.07 -15.29 -0.67
CA GLY A 30 -2.16 -16.38 -1.00
C GLY A 30 -0.72 -15.91 -0.97
N MET A 31 0.11 -16.62 -0.20
CA MET A 31 1.54 -16.34 -0.11
C MET A 31 2.34 -17.27 -1.03
N PRO A 32 3.53 -16.85 -1.48
CA PRO A 32 4.46 -17.77 -2.13
C PRO A 32 4.90 -18.89 -1.16
N PRO A 33 5.25 -20.09 -1.66
CA PRO A 33 5.36 -20.46 -3.08
C PRO A 33 4.07 -21.01 -3.72
N LYS A 34 3.13 -21.57 -2.95
CA LYS A 34 1.96 -22.29 -3.52
C LYS A 34 0.80 -21.36 -3.90
N GLY A 35 0.82 -20.09 -3.46
CA GLY A 35 -0.18 -19.09 -3.80
C GLY A 35 -1.60 -19.46 -3.35
N GLY A 36 -2.56 -19.32 -4.26
CA GLY A 36 -3.99 -19.58 -4.00
C GLY A 36 -4.77 -18.36 -3.50
N GLY A 37 -4.28 -17.15 -3.78
CA GLY A 37 -5.03 -15.91 -3.55
C GLY A 37 -6.06 -15.66 -4.64
N GLU A 38 -7.11 -14.93 -4.29
CA GLU A 38 -8.22 -14.58 -5.17
C GLU A 38 -8.67 -13.15 -4.85
N ILE A 39 -8.70 -12.30 -5.88
CA ILE A 39 -9.04 -10.89 -5.77
C ILE A 39 -10.06 -10.59 -6.86
N LEU A 40 -11.14 -9.93 -6.48
CA LEU A 40 -12.09 -9.33 -7.41
C LEU A 40 -11.72 -7.86 -7.57
N PHE A 41 -11.41 -7.46 -8.80
CA PHE A 41 -11.21 -6.07 -9.17
C PHE A 41 -12.33 -5.66 -10.12
N ALA A 42 -13.08 -4.63 -9.73
CA ALA A 42 -14.05 -3.98 -10.58
C ALA A 42 -13.57 -2.55 -10.84
N CYS A 43 -13.72 -2.10 -12.08
CA CYS A 43 -13.29 -0.78 -12.52
C CYS A 43 -14.28 -0.24 -13.56
N PRO A 44 -14.81 0.98 -13.40
CA PRO A 44 -15.68 1.59 -14.39
C PRO A 44 -14.89 1.93 -15.66
N VAL A 45 -15.54 1.75 -16.82
CA VAL A 45 -14.96 2.18 -18.09
C VAL A 45 -15.15 3.69 -18.23
N ARG A 46 -14.04 4.42 -18.35
CA ARG A 46 -14.04 5.86 -18.65
C ARG A 46 -13.46 6.09 -20.04
N LYS A 47 -14.15 6.91 -20.85
CA LYS A 47 -13.70 7.26 -22.21
C LYS A 47 -12.57 8.29 -22.21
N VAL A 48 -12.46 9.04 -21.12
CA VAL A 48 -11.60 10.22 -21.00
C VAL A 48 -11.02 10.24 -19.59
N LEU A 49 -9.73 10.53 -19.49
CA LEU A 49 -9.04 10.79 -18.23
C LEU A 49 -8.93 12.30 -17.99
N GLN A 50 -9.06 12.72 -16.73
CA GLN A 50 -8.93 14.11 -16.33
C GLN A 50 -7.47 14.48 -16.08
N PRO A 51 -7.00 15.64 -16.57
CA PRO A 51 -5.68 16.16 -16.21
C PRO A 51 -5.64 16.53 -14.73
N ILE A 52 -4.49 16.34 -14.09
CA ILE A 52 -4.33 16.58 -12.66
C ILE A 52 -3.28 17.65 -12.35
N GLN A 53 -3.51 18.44 -11.30
CA GLN A 53 -2.51 19.30 -10.69
C GLN A 53 -2.25 18.80 -9.27
N PHE A 54 -1.15 18.07 -9.09
CA PHE A 54 -0.83 17.37 -7.87
C PHE A 54 0.60 17.64 -7.44
N THR A 55 0.84 18.89 -7.05
CA THR A 55 2.18 19.42 -6.78
C THR A 55 2.46 19.71 -5.31
N ASP A 56 1.44 19.70 -4.45
CA ASP A 56 1.60 19.96 -3.01
C ASP A 56 1.24 18.71 -2.19
N PRO A 57 2.23 17.99 -1.63
CA PRO A 57 1.97 16.80 -0.84
C PRO A 57 1.30 17.13 0.50
N GLY A 58 1.50 18.33 1.04
CA GLY A 58 1.01 18.72 2.36
C GLY A 58 1.66 17.95 3.52
N LYS A 59 1.16 18.19 4.74
CA LYS A 59 1.64 17.51 5.96
C LYS A 59 0.95 16.16 6.16
N ILE A 60 1.68 15.20 6.74
CA ILE A 60 1.11 13.91 7.16
C ILE A 60 0.07 14.16 8.26
N LYS A 61 -1.17 13.74 8.01
CA LYS A 61 -2.29 13.84 8.93
C LYS A 61 -2.35 12.64 9.87
N ARG A 62 -2.19 11.44 9.30
CA ARG A 62 -2.38 10.17 10.02
C ARG A 62 -1.72 9.01 9.30
N VAL A 63 -1.48 7.92 10.04
CA VAL A 63 -1.02 6.65 9.46
C VAL A 63 -2.09 5.58 9.63
N ARG A 64 -2.34 4.86 8.54
CA ARG A 64 -3.19 3.68 8.50
C ARG A 64 -2.36 2.49 8.04
N GLY A 65 -2.89 1.28 8.20
CA GLY A 65 -2.22 0.10 7.67
C GLY A 65 -2.99 -1.18 7.94
N THR A 66 -2.50 -2.26 7.35
CA THR A 66 -3.03 -3.61 7.53
C THR A 66 -1.87 -4.56 7.77
N ALA A 67 -1.86 -5.20 8.94
CA ALA A 67 -0.98 -6.30 9.28
C ALA A 67 -1.73 -7.61 9.03
N TYR A 68 -1.30 -8.40 8.06
CA TYR A 68 -1.97 -9.63 7.67
C TYR A 68 -1.17 -10.88 8.05
N SER A 69 -1.88 -11.97 8.33
CA SER A 69 -1.29 -13.27 8.61
C SER A 69 -2.14 -14.39 8.02
N VAL A 70 -1.50 -15.35 7.34
CA VAL A 70 -2.16 -16.48 6.70
C VAL A 70 -1.46 -17.79 7.10
N ARG A 71 -2.26 -18.79 7.51
CA ARG A 71 -1.78 -20.12 7.98
C ARG A 71 -0.67 -20.08 9.05
N VAL A 72 -0.57 -18.98 9.80
CA VAL A 72 0.32 -18.80 10.96
C VAL A 72 -0.49 -18.24 12.13
N SER A 73 0.09 -18.18 13.32
CA SER A 73 -0.61 -17.63 14.49
C SER A 73 -1.00 -16.16 14.27
N PRO A 74 -2.22 -15.74 14.68
CA PRO A 74 -2.63 -14.33 14.64
C PRO A 74 -1.73 -13.43 15.51
N GLN A 75 -1.00 -14.01 16.47
CA GLN A 75 -0.01 -13.28 17.27
C GLN A 75 1.08 -12.66 16.40
N MET A 76 1.38 -13.21 15.23
CA MET A 76 2.35 -12.63 14.30
C MET A 76 1.92 -11.23 13.85
N ALA A 77 0.63 -11.04 13.53
CA ALA A 77 0.09 -9.73 13.17
C ALA A 77 0.15 -8.75 14.33
N ASN A 78 -0.22 -9.18 15.54
CA ASN A 78 -0.18 -8.33 16.73
C ASN A 78 1.24 -7.84 17.06
N ARG A 79 2.23 -8.74 16.99
CA ARG A 79 3.66 -8.40 17.22
C ARG A 79 4.18 -7.39 16.19
N MET A 80 3.79 -7.53 14.92
CA MET A 80 4.13 -6.54 13.87
C MET A 80 3.53 -5.16 14.16
N VAL A 81 2.26 -5.12 14.60
CA VAL A 81 1.57 -3.85 14.92
C VAL A 81 2.28 -3.13 16.08
N GLU A 82 2.61 -3.86 17.15
CA GLU A 82 3.29 -3.29 18.30
C GLU A 82 4.68 -2.74 17.93
N SER A 83 5.46 -3.52 17.17
CA SER A 83 6.79 -3.09 16.76
C SER A 83 6.76 -1.91 15.79
N ALA A 84 5.80 -1.85 14.86
CA ALA A 84 5.59 -0.70 13.97
C ALA A 84 5.21 0.57 14.76
N ARG A 85 4.27 0.45 15.72
CA ARG A 85 3.85 1.57 16.57
C ARG A 85 4.99 2.10 17.44
N SER A 86 5.91 1.24 17.89
CA SER A 86 7.07 1.66 18.69
C SER A 86 7.95 2.70 17.97
N ILE A 87 8.01 2.66 16.64
CA ILE A 87 8.73 3.63 15.82
C ILE A 87 7.84 4.82 15.49
N LEU A 88 6.63 4.57 14.98
CA LEU A 88 5.76 5.61 14.45
C LEU A 88 5.19 6.57 15.53
N ASN A 89 4.94 6.07 16.75
CA ASN A 89 4.42 6.88 17.86
C ASN A 89 5.35 8.05 18.24
N LYS A 90 6.65 8.00 17.86
CA LYS A 90 7.60 9.10 18.07
C LYS A 90 7.32 10.31 17.20
N PHE A 91 6.57 10.15 16.10
CA PHE A 91 6.33 11.18 15.10
C PHE A 91 4.88 11.68 15.10
N LEU A 92 3.91 10.79 15.29
CA LEU A 92 2.49 11.16 15.31
C LEU A 92 1.64 10.20 16.19
N PRO A 93 0.59 10.70 16.86
CA PRO A 93 -0.26 9.87 17.71
C PRO A 93 -1.38 9.13 16.94
N ASP A 94 -1.87 9.67 15.81
CA ASP A 94 -2.98 9.09 15.04
C ASP A 94 -2.49 7.97 14.11
N ILE A 95 -2.24 6.81 14.71
CA ILE A 95 -1.82 5.59 14.03
C ILE A 95 -2.83 4.49 14.31
N TYR A 96 -3.39 3.92 13.24
CA TYR A 96 -4.32 2.80 13.34
C TYR A 96 -4.00 1.72 12.31
N ILE A 97 -3.61 0.54 12.79
CA ILE A 97 -3.23 -0.60 11.96
C ILE A 97 -4.23 -1.73 12.19
N TYR A 98 -4.95 -2.13 11.14
CA TYR A 98 -5.88 -3.24 11.15
C TYR A 98 -5.13 -4.58 11.18
N THR A 99 -5.65 -5.56 11.90
CA THR A 99 -5.14 -6.93 11.84
C THR A 99 -6.06 -7.79 11.00
N ASP A 100 -5.51 -8.43 9.97
CA ASP A 100 -6.25 -9.29 9.04
C ASP A 100 -5.68 -10.72 9.10
N HIS A 101 -6.35 -11.58 9.86
CA HIS A 101 -5.95 -12.97 9.99
C HIS A 101 -6.91 -13.89 9.23
N MET A 102 -6.41 -14.57 8.19
CA MET A 102 -7.21 -15.51 7.41
C MET A 102 -6.91 -16.96 7.80
N LYS A 103 -7.98 -17.77 7.85
CA LYS A 103 -7.94 -19.22 8.19
C LYS A 103 -8.60 -20.07 7.11
N GLY A 104 -8.22 -21.34 7.05
CA GLY A 104 -8.86 -22.32 6.15
C GLY A 104 -8.66 -21.97 4.68
N VAL A 105 -9.72 -22.08 3.88
CA VAL A 105 -9.67 -21.91 2.41
C VAL A 105 -9.31 -20.48 2.00
N SER A 106 -9.66 -19.48 2.80
CA SER A 106 -9.35 -18.06 2.49
C SER A 106 -7.89 -17.68 2.73
N SER A 107 -7.11 -18.55 3.37
CA SER A 107 -5.69 -18.33 3.70
C SER A 107 -4.71 -18.89 2.64
N GLY A 108 -5.21 -19.21 1.45
CA GLY A 108 -4.39 -19.73 0.35
C GLY A 108 -3.77 -21.09 0.69
N LYS A 109 -2.60 -21.40 0.12
CA LYS A 109 -1.94 -22.70 0.24
C LYS A 109 -0.59 -22.67 0.99
N SER A 110 -0.06 -21.49 1.28
CA SER A 110 1.25 -21.30 1.93
C SER A 110 1.14 -20.37 3.13
N PRO A 111 1.92 -20.63 4.20
CA PRO A 111 2.00 -19.75 5.35
C PRO A 111 2.80 -18.48 5.05
N GLY A 112 2.43 -17.40 5.72
CA GLY A 112 3.16 -16.14 5.65
C GLY A 112 2.46 -15.02 6.39
N PHE A 113 3.17 -13.93 6.56
CA PHE A 113 2.66 -12.72 7.20
C PHE A 113 3.32 -11.51 6.57
N GLY A 114 2.70 -10.35 6.74
CA GLY A 114 3.25 -9.11 6.22
C GLY A 114 2.45 -7.92 6.71
N MET A 115 2.95 -6.74 6.38
CA MET A 115 2.34 -5.50 6.78
C MET A 115 2.41 -4.49 5.63
N CYS A 116 1.33 -3.75 5.48
CA CYS A 116 1.23 -2.58 4.62
C CYS A 116 0.95 -1.39 5.51
N LEU A 117 1.72 -0.32 5.40
CA LEU A 117 1.48 0.94 6.07
C LEU A 117 1.28 2.04 5.03
N THR A 118 0.40 2.98 5.34
CA THR A 118 0.02 4.09 4.48
C THR A 118 -0.02 5.38 5.28
N ALA A 119 0.71 6.39 4.85
CA ALA A 119 0.65 7.72 5.41
C ALA A 119 -0.27 8.60 4.56
N GLU A 120 -1.31 9.16 5.18
CA GLU A 120 -2.25 10.06 4.52
C GLU A 120 -1.93 11.50 4.88
N THR A 121 -1.86 12.37 3.88
CA THR A 121 -1.65 13.81 4.08
C THR A 121 -2.96 14.59 4.10
N ILE A 122 -2.90 15.83 4.60
CA ILE A 122 -4.04 16.76 4.59
C ILE A 122 -4.55 17.08 3.18
N ASN A 123 -3.67 17.03 2.17
CA ASN A 123 -4.01 17.30 0.77
C ASN A 123 -4.42 16.02 0.02
N GLY A 124 -4.60 14.91 0.75
CA GLY A 124 -5.07 13.65 0.23
C GLY A 124 -4.00 12.80 -0.45
N THR A 125 -2.72 13.15 -0.38
CA THR A 125 -1.62 12.27 -0.79
C THR A 125 -1.59 11.03 0.09
N VAL A 126 -1.38 9.87 -0.52
CA VAL A 126 -1.24 8.60 0.18
C VAL A 126 0.10 8.00 -0.21
N LEU A 127 1.01 7.91 0.75
CA LEU A 127 2.30 7.24 0.59
C LEU A 127 2.22 5.86 1.23
N SER A 128 2.88 4.86 0.65
CA SER A 128 2.81 3.50 1.16
C SER A 128 4.16 2.81 1.26
N ALA A 129 4.22 1.84 2.16
CA ALA A 129 5.30 0.87 2.23
C ALA A 129 4.71 -0.49 2.59
N GLU A 130 5.21 -1.55 1.97
CA GLU A 130 4.87 -2.92 2.35
C GLU A 130 6.11 -3.78 2.55
N LEU A 131 6.00 -4.74 3.46
CA LEU A 131 6.99 -5.79 3.63
C LEU A 131 6.29 -7.09 3.98
N ALA A 132 6.78 -8.18 3.40
CA ALA A 132 6.24 -9.52 3.61
C ALA A 132 7.35 -10.47 4.08
N SER A 133 6.96 -11.51 4.81
CA SER A 133 7.84 -12.58 5.22
C SER A 133 8.38 -13.34 4.01
N ASN A 134 9.60 -13.87 4.13
CA ASN A 134 10.17 -14.76 3.12
C ASN A 134 9.27 -15.98 2.85
N PRO A 135 9.26 -16.52 1.61
CA PRO A 135 8.53 -17.73 1.28
C PRO A 135 8.94 -18.90 2.18
N GLN A 136 8.00 -19.80 2.45
CA GLN A 136 8.28 -20.98 3.27
C GLN A 136 9.45 -21.78 2.70
N GLY A 137 10.48 -22.00 3.53
CA GLY A 137 11.67 -22.78 3.16
C GLY A 137 12.72 -22.01 2.36
N GLN A 138 12.59 -20.68 2.23
CA GLN A 138 13.58 -19.82 1.57
C GLN A 138 14.07 -18.72 2.51
N GLY A 139 15.38 -18.47 2.49
CA GLY A 139 16.01 -17.38 3.24
C GLY A 139 16.04 -17.59 4.75
N THR A 140 16.45 -16.54 5.45
CA THR A 140 16.45 -16.50 6.92
C THR A 140 15.03 -16.27 7.44
N ALA A 141 14.74 -16.85 8.61
CA ALA A 141 13.49 -16.62 9.30
C ALA A 141 13.41 -15.14 9.70
N VAL A 142 12.40 -14.43 9.21
CA VAL A 142 12.17 -13.03 9.55
C VAL A 142 11.33 -12.98 10.82
N LEU A 143 11.76 -12.19 11.81
CA LEU A 143 10.97 -11.95 13.01
C LEU A 143 9.86 -10.94 12.70
N PRO A 144 8.63 -11.14 13.22
CA PRO A 144 7.54 -10.18 13.00
C PRO A 144 7.86 -8.79 13.57
N GLU A 145 8.61 -8.71 14.66
CA GLU A 145 9.04 -7.43 15.23
C GLU A 145 9.94 -6.67 14.26
N GLU A 146 10.95 -7.34 13.71
CA GLU A 146 11.88 -6.76 12.74
C GLU A 146 11.15 -6.34 11.46
N LEU A 147 10.23 -7.17 10.97
CA LEU A 147 9.39 -6.83 9.81
C LEU A 147 8.59 -5.55 10.08
N GLY A 148 7.94 -5.46 11.24
CA GLY A 148 7.16 -4.28 11.61
C GLY A 148 8.01 -3.01 11.73
N GLN A 149 9.19 -3.12 12.34
CA GLN A 149 10.14 -2.01 12.45
C GLN A 149 10.67 -1.57 11.08
N ASN A 150 11.05 -2.51 10.23
CA ASN A 150 11.61 -2.22 8.90
C ASN A 150 10.55 -1.61 7.99
N CYS A 151 9.32 -2.10 8.01
CA CYS A 151 8.22 -1.51 7.25
C CYS A 151 7.90 -0.08 7.72
N ALA A 152 7.94 0.21 9.02
CA ALA A 152 7.79 1.57 9.53
C ALA A 152 8.93 2.50 9.07
N LYS A 153 10.19 2.01 9.06
CA LYS A 153 11.34 2.77 8.52
C LYS A 153 11.19 3.05 7.02
N LEU A 154 10.74 2.07 6.24
CA LEU A 154 10.48 2.24 4.81
C LEU A 154 9.40 3.28 4.55
N LEU A 155 8.33 3.29 5.37
CA LEU A 155 7.31 4.34 5.25
C LEU A 155 7.90 5.73 5.52
N LEU A 156 8.73 5.86 6.56
CA LEU A 156 9.40 7.13 6.88
C LEU A 156 10.36 7.56 5.77
N GLU A 157 11.06 6.62 5.15
CA GLU A 157 11.91 6.89 3.97
C GLU A 157 11.07 7.41 2.81
N GLU A 158 9.92 6.78 2.54
CA GLU A 158 9.00 7.22 1.48
C GLU A 158 8.43 8.61 1.76
N VAL A 159 8.12 8.93 3.01
CA VAL A 159 7.74 10.29 3.43
C VAL A 159 8.89 11.28 3.24
N TYR A 160 10.12 10.88 3.57
CA TYR A 160 11.31 11.72 3.42
C TYR A 160 11.61 12.06 1.96
N ARG A 161 11.35 11.13 1.03
CA ARG A 161 11.49 11.35 -0.42
C ARG A 161 10.61 12.48 -0.97
N GLY A 162 9.52 12.83 -0.28
CA GLY A 162 8.81 14.10 -0.50
C GLY A 162 7.95 14.22 -1.76
N GLY A 163 7.43 13.11 -2.30
CA GLY A 163 6.54 13.10 -3.47
C GLY A 163 5.05 13.17 -3.14
N CYS A 164 4.24 13.55 -4.13
CA CYS A 164 2.78 13.41 -4.07
C CYS A 164 2.32 12.00 -4.44
N VAL A 165 3.15 11.24 -5.16
CA VAL A 165 2.89 9.84 -5.54
C VAL A 165 4.02 8.99 -4.99
N ASP A 166 3.67 7.84 -4.43
CA ASP A 166 4.64 6.88 -3.93
C ASP A 166 5.42 6.23 -5.07
N SER A 167 6.64 5.81 -4.76
CA SER A 167 7.59 5.18 -5.68
C SER A 167 6.98 4.02 -6.48
N THR A 168 6.03 3.28 -5.90
CA THR A 168 5.36 2.16 -6.56
C THR A 168 4.38 2.57 -7.67
N ASN A 169 3.78 3.76 -7.60
CA ASN A 169 2.78 4.23 -8.56
C ASN A 169 3.28 5.38 -9.46
N GLN A 170 4.56 5.73 -9.43
CA GLN A 170 5.12 6.80 -10.27
C GLN A 170 4.86 6.52 -11.76
N SER A 171 5.16 5.30 -12.22
CA SER A 171 4.93 4.89 -13.60
C SER A 171 3.45 4.90 -13.99
N LEU A 172 2.56 4.46 -13.10
CA LEU A 172 1.11 4.50 -13.31
C LEU A 172 0.60 5.95 -13.44
N ALA A 173 1.07 6.85 -12.57
CA ALA A 173 0.68 8.26 -12.63
C ALA A 173 1.12 8.90 -13.95
N LEU A 174 2.37 8.69 -14.36
CA LEU A 174 2.90 9.23 -15.63
C LEU A 174 2.18 8.63 -16.85
N LEU A 175 1.87 7.33 -16.83
CA LEU A 175 1.09 6.69 -17.89
C LEU A 175 -0.30 7.32 -18.02
N LEU A 176 -0.98 7.56 -16.90
CA LEU A 176 -2.31 8.19 -16.93
C LEU A 176 -2.25 9.66 -17.37
N MET A 177 -1.18 10.38 -17.05
CA MET A 177 -0.95 11.74 -17.56
C MET A 177 -0.74 11.76 -19.08
N THR A 178 -0.02 10.79 -19.65
CA THR A 178 0.22 10.74 -21.10
C THR A 178 -1.00 10.31 -21.90
N LEU A 179 -1.86 9.46 -21.32
CA LEU A 179 -3.14 9.04 -21.91
C LEU A 179 -4.28 10.05 -21.70
N GLY A 180 -4.02 11.15 -20.98
CA GLY A 180 -4.98 12.22 -20.73
C GLY A 180 -5.40 13.00 -21.98
N GLN A 181 -6.36 13.90 -21.81
CA GLN A 181 -6.71 14.86 -22.87
C GLN A 181 -5.53 15.81 -23.16
N ARG A 182 -5.64 16.59 -24.25
CA ARG A 182 -4.68 17.64 -24.60
C ARG A 182 -4.77 18.81 -23.62
N ASP A 183 -4.26 18.60 -22.42
CA ASP A 183 -4.15 19.57 -21.34
C ASP A 183 -2.92 19.27 -20.48
N VAL A 184 -2.49 20.23 -19.67
CA VAL A 184 -1.26 20.14 -18.89
C VAL A 184 -1.54 19.49 -17.54
N SER A 185 -1.03 18.28 -17.35
CA SER A 185 -0.94 17.65 -16.02
C SER A 185 0.39 17.99 -15.35
N LYS A 186 0.36 18.26 -14.04
CA LYS A 186 1.54 18.53 -13.21
C LYS A 186 1.52 17.63 -11.98
N VAL A 187 2.59 16.90 -11.74
CA VAL A 187 2.73 16.03 -10.55
C VAL A 187 4.10 16.25 -9.94
N LEU A 188 4.16 16.38 -8.61
CA LEU A 188 5.41 16.35 -7.86
C LEU A 188 5.73 14.90 -7.48
N LEU A 189 6.88 14.41 -7.91
CA LEU A 189 7.40 13.09 -7.56
C LEU A 189 8.59 13.23 -6.60
N GLY A 190 8.83 12.19 -5.80
CA GLY A 190 10.12 12.03 -5.14
C GLY A 190 11.21 11.63 -6.15
N PRO A 191 12.38 11.15 -5.69
CA PRO A 191 13.39 10.56 -6.58
C PRO A 191 12.76 9.52 -7.50
N LEU A 192 13.13 9.57 -8.79
CA LEU A 192 12.60 8.65 -9.78
C LEU A 192 13.08 7.24 -9.48
N SER A 193 12.13 6.30 -9.44
CA SER A 193 12.47 4.88 -9.33
C SER A 193 13.00 4.36 -10.68
N PRO A 194 13.85 3.30 -10.70
CA PRO A 194 14.32 2.70 -11.95
C PRO A 194 13.23 2.17 -12.89
N TYR A 195 12.01 2.03 -12.38
CA TYR A 195 10.83 1.52 -13.09
C TYR A 195 9.86 2.63 -13.52
N THR A 196 10.30 3.88 -13.43
CA THR A 196 9.57 5.10 -13.87
C THR A 196 10.00 5.47 -15.27
#